data_AF-A0A830G2K6-F1
#
_entry.id   AF-A0A830G2K6-F1
#
_cell.length_a   1.000
_cell.length_b   1.000
_cell.length_c   1.000
_cell.angle_alpha   90.00
_cell.angle_beta   90.00
_cell.angle_gamma   90.00
#
_symmetry.space_group_name_H-M   'P 1'
#
loop_
_entity.id
_entity.type
_entity.pdbx_description
1 polymer ?
#
loop_
_entity_poly.entity_id
_entity_poly.type
_entity_poly.pdbx_seq_one_letter_code
_entity_poly.pdbx_strand_id
1 'polypeptide(L)'
;MDDRRGDDRGQLILIAGVGIAVALVALALVLNSLVFTQYLATKPTADGGDAIAYEHAVEDGVRGLVSAANVRDYGAEAPVTVRKGTHSLSDLLTQQYGAYGTLVNATVHVTPGTSVHQAQNRSFTNKAHEGNWPLFSNALDVRGFRMNVSTVDADSVSRAFALNVALESGIVQPVAIYANASGDGIVVNDTLVGKTCRAGEPTTIDFANGTVGGDDCPALDFLNGANITRVTVENGSRASGRYVVVVKRADGTAVTSTSNYYETPNRSPYAVSAVYAATVNAAYVSPDVTYRTDIHIEPKAFGTVTASYHADDEPDGGGTDDIRYGVIPKTGGLVFTDSTASTNLSVVSATGRITRLPPTTATVIGPQEYDFTGDGYLDVPYTDGSGTIYLANESGSMRLPVSNAEDSSSLLAVGSWNGSAPSIFYAGGDKVHRINPGTGVAHTLFSDYDTDSISAIAGVGDIDADGEPEFVYLDGSSTISYRETNPADQETNGEVQGIGGYGVGAPADFANDSTAAVVPYVDSSGYVSYVNANIDSQKLLTDMKAAKVPLTTYDVDGDEELEIVFVRYSDNQLWYVDNVVDAPTPKQFENATGGAIVVDKDTGVA
;
A
#
# COMPACT_ATOMS: atom_id res chain seq x y z
N MET A 1 -85.30 55.53 0.63
CA MET A 1 -84.61 54.33 1.13
C MET A 1 -84.35 53.43 -0.06
N ASP A 2 -83.10 52.97 -0.17
CA ASP A 2 -82.60 51.85 -0.99
C ASP A 2 -82.58 51.98 -2.53
N ASP A 3 -81.51 51.63 -3.25
CA ASP A 3 -80.18 51.19 -2.81
C ASP A 3 -79.16 51.26 -3.97
N ARG A 4 -77.90 51.41 -3.58
CA ARG A 4 -76.69 51.50 -4.42
C ARG A 4 -76.35 50.13 -5.00
N ARG A 5 -76.32 49.96 -6.33
CA ARG A 5 -75.76 48.75 -6.99
C ARG A 5 -75.06 49.06 -8.31
N GLY A 6 -74.14 50.03 -8.29
CA GLY A 6 -73.29 50.39 -9.44
C GLY A 6 -71.79 50.42 -9.13
N ASP A 7 -71.39 50.70 -7.88
CA ASP A 7 -69.99 50.95 -7.50
C ASP A 7 -69.19 49.71 -7.07
N ASP A 8 -69.85 48.59 -6.76
CA ASP A 8 -69.16 47.43 -6.17
C ASP A 8 -68.25 46.68 -7.16
N ARG A 9 -68.51 46.75 -8.48
CA ARG A 9 -67.68 46.06 -9.48
C ARG A 9 -66.35 46.76 -9.76
N GLY A 10 -66.32 48.10 -9.71
CA GLY A 10 -65.09 48.88 -9.84
C GLY A 10 -64.17 48.71 -8.62
N GLN A 11 -64.75 48.70 -7.42
CA GLN A 11 -64.01 48.40 -6.19
C GLN A 11 -63.55 46.94 -6.13
N LEU A 12 -64.33 45.96 -6.60
CA LEU A 12 -63.89 44.57 -6.67
C LEU A 12 -62.70 44.37 -7.63
N ILE A 13 -62.65 45.07 -8.76
CA ILE A 13 -61.50 45.02 -9.68
C ILE A 13 -60.26 45.69 -9.06
N LEU A 14 -60.44 46.81 -8.35
CA LEU A 14 -59.33 47.49 -7.68
C LEU A 14 -58.75 46.64 -6.53
N ILE A 15 -59.62 46.04 -5.71
CA ILE A 15 -59.22 45.17 -4.60
C ILE A 15 -58.56 43.89 -5.13
N ALA A 16 -59.10 43.29 -6.19
CA ALA A 16 -58.47 42.15 -6.85
C ALA A 16 -57.10 42.50 -7.47
N GLY A 17 -57.00 43.67 -8.12
CA GLY A 17 -55.74 44.15 -8.71
C GLY A 17 -54.65 44.40 -7.66
N VAL A 18 -54.99 45.03 -6.53
CA VAL A 18 -54.06 45.25 -5.42
C VAL A 18 -53.69 43.93 -4.75
N GLY A 19 -54.65 43.00 -4.57
CA GLY A 19 -54.38 41.68 -4.03
C GLY A 19 -53.38 40.89 -4.87
N ILE A 20 -53.52 40.92 -6.20
CA ILE A 20 -52.57 40.30 -7.13
C ILE A 20 -51.20 40.97 -7.07
N ALA A 21 -51.14 42.30 -7.02
CA ALA A 21 -49.87 43.03 -6.91
C ALA A 21 -49.12 42.68 -5.62
N VAL A 22 -49.82 42.61 -4.48
CA VAL A 22 -49.23 42.21 -3.20
C VAL A 22 -48.76 40.75 -3.22
N ALA A 23 -49.54 39.85 -3.82
CA ALA A 23 -49.14 38.45 -3.99
C ALA A 23 -47.88 38.30 -4.86
N LEU A 24 -47.75 39.09 -5.93
CA LEU A 24 -46.57 39.10 -6.79
C LEU A 24 -45.33 39.65 -6.07
N VAL A 25 -45.47 40.69 -5.26
CA VAL A 25 -44.37 41.23 -4.44
C VAL A 25 -43.95 40.24 -3.36
N ALA A 26 -44.90 39.60 -2.68
CA ALA A 26 -44.62 38.56 -1.71
C ALA A 26 -43.94 37.35 -2.36
N LEU A 27 -44.41 36.94 -3.54
CA LEU A 27 -43.80 35.86 -4.32
C LEU A 27 -42.37 36.23 -4.74
N ALA A 28 -42.14 37.45 -5.21
CA ALA A 28 -40.80 37.92 -5.56
C ALA A 28 -39.85 37.97 -4.35
N LEU A 29 -40.34 38.36 -3.17
CA LEU A 29 -39.57 38.34 -1.93
C LEU A 29 -39.24 36.90 -1.49
N VAL A 30 -40.20 35.97 -1.60
CA VAL A 30 -39.96 34.55 -1.31
C VAL A 30 -39.01 33.92 -2.32
N LEU A 31 -39.13 34.25 -3.61
CA LEU A 31 -38.23 33.78 -4.66
C LEU A 31 -36.80 34.31 -4.45
N ASN A 32 -36.67 35.61 -4.18
CA ASN A 32 -35.37 36.22 -3.88
C ASN A 32 -34.78 35.68 -2.58
N SER A 33 -35.60 35.33 -1.59
CA SER A 33 -35.15 34.69 -0.35
C SER A 33 -34.71 33.24 -0.60
N LEU A 34 -35.43 32.47 -1.41
CA LEU A 34 -35.05 31.09 -1.78
C LEU A 34 -33.74 31.06 -2.58
N VAL A 35 -33.54 32.00 -3.49
CA VAL A 35 -32.27 32.16 -4.21
C VAL A 35 -31.15 32.52 -3.23
N PHE A 36 -31.41 33.39 -2.25
CA PHE A 36 -30.42 33.76 -1.23
C PHE A 36 -30.09 32.59 -0.28
N THR A 37 -31.07 31.77 0.10
CA THR A 37 -30.87 30.59 0.96
C THR A 37 -30.17 29.46 0.22
N GLN A 38 -30.48 29.22 -1.06
CA GLN A 38 -29.75 28.27 -1.90
C GLN A 38 -28.29 28.73 -2.13
N TYR A 39 -28.06 30.04 -2.24
CA TYR A 39 -26.72 30.64 -2.35
C TYR A 39 -25.92 30.58 -1.03
N LEU A 40 -26.60 30.56 0.12
CA LEU A 40 -25.98 30.37 1.44
C LEU A 40 -25.74 28.90 1.80
N ALA A 41 -26.56 27.98 1.31
CA ALA A 41 -26.42 26.54 1.57
C ALA A 41 -25.32 25.88 0.71
N THR A 42 -24.91 26.50 -0.38
CA THR A 42 -23.77 26.08 -1.22
C THR A 42 -22.50 26.88 -0.97
N LYS A 43 -22.53 27.87 -0.07
CA LYS A 43 -21.31 28.54 0.36
C LYS A 43 -20.55 27.60 1.30
N PRO A 44 -19.27 27.31 1.02
CA PRO A 44 -18.42 26.67 2.01
C PRO A 44 -18.42 27.54 3.27
N THR A 45 -18.60 26.92 4.43
CA THR A 45 -18.54 27.62 5.70
C THR A 45 -17.17 28.32 5.82
N ALA A 46 -17.14 29.55 6.32
CA ALA A 46 -15.92 30.35 6.49
C ALA A 46 -14.94 29.80 7.55
N ASP A 47 -15.01 28.50 7.83
CA ASP A 47 -14.33 27.80 8.92
C ASP A 47 -12.97 27.21 8.48
N GLY A 48 -12.52 27.47 7.24
CA GLY A 48 -11.23 27.02 6.73
C GLY A 48 -11.12 25.50 6.48
N GLY A 49 -12.18 24.73 6.73
CA GLY A 49 -12.19 23.26 6.51
C GLY A 49 -11.79 22.84 5.10
N ASP A 50 -12.22 23.58 4.07
CA ASP A 50 -11.84 23.32 2.68
C ASP A 50 -10.36 23.60 2.40
N ALA A 51 -9.76 24.57 3.09
CA ALA A 51 -8.34 24.86 2.97
C ALA A 51 -7.48 23.75 3.60
N ILE A 52 -7.96 23.19 4.73
CA ILE A 52 -7.35 22.03 5.39
C ILE A 52 -7.52 20.77 4.52
N ALA A 53 -8.69 20.54 3.95
CA ALA A 53 -8.92 19.42 3.02
C ALA A 53 -8.03 19.52 1.77
N TYR A 54 -7.82 20.73 1.24
CA TYR A 54 -6.85 20.97 0.17
C TYR A 54 -5.41 20.70 0.61
N GLU A 55 -5.01 21.14 1.81
CA GLU A 55 -3.68 20.87 2.36
C GLU A 55 -3.42 19.36 2.46
N HIS A 56 -4.35 18.59 3.04
CA HIS A 56 -4.24 17.13 3.12
C HIS A 56 -4.17 16.48 1.73
N ALA A 57 -5.01 16.91 0.77
CA ALA A 57 -4.98 16.36 -0.58
C ALA A 57 -3.63 16.61 -1.30
N VAL A 58 -3.03 17.79 -1.08
CA VAL A 58 -1.69 18.11 -1.60
C VAL A 58 -0.62 17.30 -0.88
N GLU A 59 -0.68 17.25 0.45
CA GLU A 59 0.29 16.53 1.27
C GLU A 59 0.32 15.05 0.90
N ASP A 60 -0.83 14.37 0.92
CA ASP A 60 -0.93 12.95 0.64
C ASP A 60 -0.59 12.63 -0.82
N GLY A 61 -1.06 13.45 -1.77
CA GLY A 61 -0.73 13.29 -3.18
C GLY A 61 0.77 13.40 -3.43
N VAL A 62 1.44 14.41 -2.87
CA VAL A 62 2.90 14.56 -3.04
C VAL A 62 3.68 13.52 -2.23
N ARG A 63 3.20 13.10 -1.05
CA ARG A 63 3.82 12.03 -0.26
C ARG A 63 3.80 10.71 -1.06
N GLY A 64 2.67 10.36 -1.66
CA GLY A 64 2.56 9.24 -2.59
C GLY A 64 3.48 9.34 -3.81
N LEU A 65 3.63 10.53 -4.41
CA LEU A 65 4.57 10.75 -5.52
C LEU A 65 6.03 10.55 -5.11
N VAL A 66 6.42 11.05 -3.92
CA VAL A 66 7.77 10.89 -3.38
C VAL A 66 8.06 9.42 -3.12
N SER A 67 7.14 8.70 -2.48
CA SER A 67 7.24 7.26 -2.28
C SER A 67 7.37 6.53 -3.61
N ALA A 68 6.48 6.76 -4.57
CA ALA A 68 6.52 6.12 -5.88
C ALA A 68 7.81 6.41 -6.66
N ALA A 69 8.35 7.63 -6.56
CA ALA A 69 9.59 8.00 -7.23
C ALA A 69 10.83 7.32 -6.63
N ASN A 70 10.83 7.12 -5.32
CA ASN A 70 11.88 6.39 -4.60
C ASN A 70 11.76 4.88 -4.76
N VAL A 71 10.55 4.40 -4.96
CA VAL A 71 10.27 2.99 -5.19
C VAL A 71 10.73 2.59 -6.58
N ARG A 72 10.24 3.27 -7.63
CA ARG A 72 10.46 2.91 -9.04
C ARG A 72 11.91 3.00 -9.54
N ASP A 73 12.87 3.30 -8.68
CA ASP A 73 14.29 3.39 -9.01
C ASP A 73 14.54 4.12 -10.34
N TYR A 74 13.87 5.25 -10.56
CA TYR A 74 13.94 6.08 -11.78
C TYR A 74 15.36 6.61 -12.09
N GLY A 75 16.39 6.16 -11.36
CA GLY A 75 17.75 6.62 -11.48
C GLY A 75 17.82 8.13 -11.28
N ALA A 76 18.44 8.83 -12.23
CA ALA A 76 18.61 10.29 -12.16
C ALA A 76 17.30 11.09 -12.22
N GLU A 77 16.16 10.47 -12.56
CA GLU A 77 14.90 11.18 -12.80
C GLU A 77 13.98 11.31 -11.59
N ALA A 78 14.23 10.61 -10.47
CA ALA A 78 13.30 10.63 -9.32
C ALA A 78 12.88 12.05 -8.85
N PRO A 79 13.81 13.03 -8.66
CA PRO A 79 13.42 14.41 -8.34
C PRO A 79 12.63 15.13 -9.45
N VAL A 80 12.87 14.79 -10.71
CA VAL A 80 12.14 15.35 -11.87
C VAL A 80 10.73 14.80 -11.91
N THR A 81 10.55 13.50 -11.64
CA THR A 81 9.25 12.82 -11.58
C THR A 81 8.37 13.44 -10.51
N VAL A 82 8.87 13.64 -9.29
CA VAL A 82 8.10 14.30 -8.22
C VAL A 82 7.67 15.71 -8.60
N ARG A 83 8.56 16.51 -9.21
CA ARG A 83 8.22 17.86 -9.69
C ARG A 83 7.11 17.83 -10.74
N LYS A 84 7.25 16.98 -11.77
CA LYS A 84 6.24 16.84 -12.82
C LYS A 84 4.90 16.34 -12.27
N GLY A 85 4.92 15.31 -11.42
CA GLY A 85 3.73 14.77 -10.77
C GLY A 85 3.01 15.81 -9.91
N THR A 86 3.77 16.62 -9.15
CA THR A 86 3.18 17.70 -8.34
C THR A 86 2.53 18.77 -9.22
N HIS A 87 3.13 19.10 -10.36
CA HIS A 87 2.49 20.01 -11.32
C HIS A 87 1.18 19.43 -11.86
N SER A 88 1.14 18.16 -12.26
CA SER A 88 -0.09 17.50 -12.70
C SER A 88 -1.16 17.47 -11.61
N LEU A 89 -0.78 17.15 -10.37
CA LEU A 89 -1.69 17.19 -9.22
C LEU A 89 -2.24 18.61 -8.99
N SER A 90 -1.37 19.63 -9.05
CA SER A 90 -1.78 21.03 -8.92
C SER A 90 -2.77 21.45 -10.00
N ASP A 91 -2.56 21.05 -11.26
CA ASP A 91 -3.46 21.36 -12.37
C ASP A 91 -4.84 20.70 -12.17
N LEU A 92 -4.89 19.45 -11.71
CA LEU A 92 -6.13 18.74 -11.39
C LEU A 92 -6.90 19.43 -10.25
N LEU A 93 -6.22 19.75 -9.15
CA LEU A 93 -6.83 20.45 -8.02
C LEU A 93 -7.29 21.86 -8.44
N THR A 94 -6.56 22.53 -9.33
CA THR A 94 -6.99 23.83 -9.89
C THR A 94 -8.28 23.73 -10.68
N GLN A 95 -8.47 22.67 -11.48
CA GLN A 95 -9.72 22.44 -12.20
C GLN A 95 -10.88 22.15 -11.24
N GLN A 96 -10.66 21.30 -10.24
CA GLN A 96 -11.67 20.92 -9.26
C GLN A 96 -12.13 22.12 -8.39
N TYR A 97 -11.19 22.83 -7.77
CA TYR A 97 -11.50 23.96 -6.89
C TYR A 97 -11.90 25.22 -7.68
N GLY A 98 -11.38 25.38 -8.91
CA GLY A 98 -11.74 26.47 -9.81
C GLY A 98 -13.21 26.46 -10.22
N ALA A 99 -13.84 25.28 -10.32
CA ALA A 99 -15.28 25.15 -10.56
C ALA A 99 -16.14 25.83 -9.48
N TYR A 100 -15.58 26.00 -8.27
CA TYR A 100 -16.23 26.63 -7.12
C TYR A 100 -15.74 28.06 -6.85
N GLY A 101 -14.97 28.66 -7.77
CA GLY A 101 -14.44 30.02 -7.62
C GLY A 101 -13.26 30.14 -6.65
N THR A 102 -12.58 29.03 -6.37
CA THR A 102 -11.39 28.99 -5.52
C THR A 102 -10.15 28.81 -6.39
N LEU A 103 -9.11 29.60 -6.13
CA LEU A 103 -7.81 29.49 -6.77
C LEU A 103 -6.87 28.70 -5.86
N VAL A 104 -6.29 27.63 -6.40
CA VAL A 104 -5.31 26.80 -5.68
C VAL A 104 -4.03 26.66 -6.50
N ASN A 105 -2.91 26.42 -5.83
CA ASN A 105 -1.63 26.16 -6.49
C ASN A 105 -0.68 25.41 -5.55
N ALA A 106 -0.03 24.35 -6.05
CA ALA A 106 1.00 23.62 -5.32
C ALA A 106 2.31 23.58 -6.12
N THR A 107 3.42 23.90 -5.47
CA THR A 107 4.77 23.81 -6.06
C THR A 107 5.71 23.09 -5.12
N VAL A 108 6.68 22.32 -5.63
CA VAL A 108 7.56 21.49 -4.80
C VAL A 108 9.03 21.81 -5.00
N HIS A 109 9.76 21.92 -3.89
CA HIS A 109 11.22 21.88 -3.85
C HIS A 109 11.67 20.49 -3.38
N VAL A 110 12.54 19.83 -4.15
CA VAL A 110 12.98 18.46 -3.86
C VAL A 110 14.43 18.47 -3.40
N THR A 111 14.69 17.88 -2.23
CA THR A 111 16.02 17.61 -1.71
C THR A 111 16.52 16.27 -2.26
N PRO A 112 17.60 16.24 -3.05
CA PRO A 112 18.11 15.00 -3.63
C PRO A 112 18.77 14.11 -2.56
N GLY A 113 18.64 12.80 -2.77
CA GLY A 113 19.31 11.77 -2.00
C GLY A 113 19.87 10.65 -2.90
N THR A 114 20.45 9.65 -2.26
CA THR A 114 20.88 8.40 -2.90
C THR A 114 20.27 7.26 -2.11
N SER A 115 19.47 6.43 -2.77
CA SER A 115 18.98 5.19 -2.17
C SER A 115 19.98 4.08 -2.41
N VAL A 116 20.30 3.34 -1.36
CA VAL A 116 21.33 2.30 -1.35
C VAL A 116 20.69 1.01 -0.88
N HIS A 117 20.85 -0.04 -1.68
CA HIS A 117 20.10 -1.29 -1.51
C HIS A 117 21.00 -2.51 -1.60
N GLN A 118 20.63 -3.52 -0.81
CA GLN A 118 20.83 -4.92 -1.14
C GLN A 118 19.45 -5.58 -1.16
N ALA A 119 18.92 -5.76 -2.37
CA ALA A 119 17.59 -6.28 -2.57
C ALA A 119 17.56 -7.81 -2.48
N GLN A 120 18.59 -8.49 -2.96
CA GLN A 120 18.71 -9.96 -2.89
C GLN A 120 19.11 -10.40 -1.48
N ASN A 121 18.56 -11.52 -1.01
CA ASN A 121 19.02 -12.14 0.22
C ASN A 121 20.42 -12.74 0.00
N ARG A 122 21.46 -12.04 0.46
CA ARG A 122 22.85 -12.45 0.31
C ARG A 122 23.70 -11.95 1.48
N SER A 123 24.93 -12.42 1.58
CA SER A 123 25.90 -11.86 2.51
C SER A 123 26.08 -10.35 2.32
N PHE A 124 26.18 -9.59 3.41
CA PHE A 124 26.34 -8.12 3.43
C PHE A 124 27.71 -7.66 2.90
N THR A 125 27.97 -7.92 1.64
CA THR A 125 29.23 -7.68 0.94
C THR A 125 29.03 -6.69 -0.19
N ASN A 126 30.07 -5.96 -0.57
CA ASN A 126 29.99 -5.04 -1.71
C ASN A 126 29.88 -5.81 -3.06
N LYS A 127 29.77 -5.06 -4.16
CA LYS A 127 29.83 -5.58 -5.54
C LYS A 127 31.04 -6.51 -5.82
N ALA A 128 32.17 -6.27 -5.16
CA ALA A 128 33.39 -7.08 -5.29
C ALA A 128 33.44 -8.27 -4.30
N HIS A 129 32.35 -8.54 -3.56
CA HIS A 129 32.23 -9.60 -2.55
C HIS A 129 33.13 -9.41 -1.31
N GLU A 130 33.54 -8.19 -1.01
CA GLU A 130 34.32 -7.86 0.18
C GLU A 130 33.39 -7.69 1.39
N GLY A 131 33.71 -8.37 2.50
CA GLY A 131 32.94 -8.29 3.76
C GLY A 131 33.34 -7.15 4.68
N ASN A 132 34.38 -6.39 4.35
CA ASN A 132 34.79 -5.20 5.10
C ASN A 132 34.80 -4.02 4.13
N TRP A 133 33.81 -3.13 4.23
CA TRP A 133 33.61 -2.11 3.20
C TRP A 133 32.75 -0.94 3.70
N PRO A 134 32.90 0.26 3.11
CA PRO A 134 32.02 1.38 3.43
C PRO A 134 30.68 1.23 2.69
N LEU A 135 29.60 1.14 3.46
CA LEU A 135 28.23 1.14 2.95
C LEU A 135 27.93 2.51 2.32
N PHE A 136 28.13 3.58 3.08
CA PHE A 136 28.10 4.94 2.56
C PHE A 136 29.00 5.82 3.41
N SER A 137 29.41 6.96 2.86
CA SER A 137 30.29 7.94 3.52
C SER A 137 29.87 9.36 3.15
N ASN A 138 30.25 10.35 3.96
CA ASN A 138 29.95 11.76 3.72
C ASN A 138 28.45 12.08 3.61
N ALA A 139 27.61 11.32 4.31
CA ALA A 139 26.19 11.61 4.43
C ALA A 139 26.02 12.91 5.23
N LEU A 140 25.14 13.80 4.76
CA LEU A 140 24.67 14.92 5.59
C LEU A 140 23.66 14.43 6.63
N ASP A 141 22.89 13.43 6.25
CA ASP A 141 21.82 12.83 7.05
C ASP A 141 21.37 11.53 6.38
N VAL A 142 20.62 10.68 7.10
CA VAL A 142 20.19 9.36 6.65
C VAL A 142 18.72 9.13 7.03
N ARG A 143 17.96 8.46 6.15
CA ARG A 143 16.56 8.10 6.37
C ARG A 143 16.27 6.66 5.98
N GLY A 144 15.28 6.09 6.67
CA GLY A 144 14.78 4.74 6.37
C GLY A 144 15.84 3.65 6.40
N PHE A 145 16.88 3.82 7.22
CA PHE A 145 17.94 2.82 7.30
C PHE A 145 17.40 1.57 8.00
N ARG A 146 17.14 0.52 7.22
CA ARG A 146 16.58 -0.73 7.70
C ARG A 146 17.34 -1.92 7.11
N MET A 147 17.51 -2.96 7.92
CA MET A 147 18.17 -4.19 7.54
C MET A 147 17.32 -5.38 7.97
N ASN A 148 17.05 -6.33 7.07
CA ASN A 148 16.53 -7.65 7.45
C ASN A 148 17.73 -8.56 7.51
N VAL A 149 17.88 -9.19 8.66
CA VAL A 149 18.89 -10.19 8.89
C VAL A 149 18.18 -11.53 8.77
N SER A 150 18.50 -12.24 7.69
CA SER A 150 17.88 -13.54 7.38
C SER A 150 18.63 -14.65 8.06
N THR A 151 19.98 -14.63 7.99
CA THR A 151 20.82 -15.57 8.73
C THR A 151 22.00 -14.93 9.43
N VAL A 152 22.43 -15.49 10.56
CA VAL A 152 23.67 -15.11 11.25
C VAL A 152 24.55 -16.31 11.62
N ASP A 153 25.71 -16.40 10.99
CA ASP A 153 26.69 -17.50 11.21
C ASP A 153 27.66 -17.22 12.37
N ALA A 154 27.64 -16.00 12.91
CA ALA A 154 28.49 -15.61 14.03
C ALA A 154 27.88 -16.07 15.36
N ASP A 155 28.58 -16.90 16.13
CA ASP A 155 28.12 -17.39 17.44
C ASP A 155 28.53 -16.51 18.63
N SER A 156 29.25 -15.41 18.36
CA SER A 156 29.89 -14.61 19.39
C SER A 156 30.23 -13.21 18.89
N VAL A 157 30.33 -12.27 19.83
CA VAL A 157 30.66 -10.86 19.56
C VAL A 157 32.00 -10.68 18.85
N SER A 158 32.99 -11.56 19.09
CA SER A 158 34.32 -11.46 18.47
C SER A 158 34.35 -11.88 17.00
N ARG A 159 33.31 -12.59 16.54
CA ARG A 159 33.15 -13.03 15.14
C ARG A 159 31.92 -12.39 14.48
N ALA A 160 31.28 -11.44 15.17
CA ALA A 160 30.03 -10.83 14.75
C ALA A 160 30.16 -10.13 13.39
N PHE A 161 29.07 -10.15 12.64
CA PHE A 161 28.80 -9.12 11.65
C PHE A 161 28.61 -7.80 12.40
N ALA A 162 29.28 -6.74 11.98
CA ALA A 162 29.23 -5.47 12.68
C ALA A 162 29.03 -4.28 11.75
N LEU A 163 28.34 -3.28 12.26
CA LEU A 163 28.19 -1.97 11.64
C LEU A 163 28.86 -0.94 12.52
N ASN A 164 29.84 -0.24 11.96
CA ASN A 164 30.45 0.92 12.60
C ASN A 164 29.74 2.18 12.09
N VAL A 165 28.85 2.73 12.93
CA VAL A 165 27.98 3.87 12.63
C VAL A 165 28.65 5.14 13.13
N ALA A 166 29.15 5.96 12.21
CA ALA A 166 29.74 7.26 12.55
C ALA A 166 28.67 8.35 12.58
N LEU A 167 28.67 9.13 13.64
CA LEU A 167 27.74 10.23 13.89
C LEU A 167 28.38 11.58 13.56
N GLU A 168 27.56 12.61 13.36
CA GLU A 168 28.01 14.00 13.15
C GLU A 168 28.88 14.53 14.32
N SER A 169 28.67 14.01 15.53
CA SER A 169 29.48 14.31 16.71
C SER A 169 30.93 13.82 16.60
N GLY A 170 31.26 13.00 15.60
CA GLY A 170 32.56 12.35 15.43
C GLY A 170 32.71 11.02 16.17
N ILE A 171 31.70 10.62 16.96
CA ILE A 171 31.67 9.30 17.61
C ILE A 171 31.39 8.22 16.58
N VAL A 172 32.06 7.07 16.71
CA VAL A 172 31.77 5.85 15.93
C VAL A 172 31.21 4.80 16.86
N GLN A 173 29.96 4.40 16.64
CA GLN A 173 29.26 3.40 17.42
C GLN A 173 29.36 2.01 16.75
N PRO A 174 29.97 1.02 17.40
CA PRO A 174 30.05 -0.35 16.90
C PRO A 174 28.82 -1.17 17.33
N VAL A 175 27.96 -1.50 16.37
CA VAL A 175 26.80 -2.38 16.54
C VAL A 175 27.15 -3.77 16.02
N ALA A 176 27.31 -4.73 16.93
CA ALA A 176 27.61 -6.13 16.62
C ALA A 176 26.33 -6.98 16.60
N ILE A 177 26.21 -7.83 15.60
CA ILE A 177 25.08 -8.73 15.37
C ILE A 177 25.61 -10.17 15.29
N TYR A 178 25.10 -11.03 16.15
CA TYR A 178 25.52 -12.43 16.28
C TYR A 178 24.37 -13.30 16.77
N ALA A 179 24.40 -14.60 16.46
CA ALA A 179 23.45 -15.58 16.92
C ALA A 179 23.44 -15.67 18.46
N ASN A 180 22.26 -15.87 19.03
CA ASN A 180 22.13 -16.10 20.45
C ASN A 180 22.65 -17.49 20.85
N ALA A 181 22.85 -17.72 22.15
CA ALA A 181 23.43 -18.97 22.64
C ALA A 181 22.50 -20.20 22.47
N SER A 182 21.20 -19.98 22.27
CA SER A 182 20.18 -21.02 22.06
C SER A 182 20.04 -21.42 20.59
N GLY A 183 20.51 -20.59 19.65
CA GLY A 183 20.38 -20.79 18.21
C GLY A 183 19.01 -20.46 17.63
N ASP A 184 18.12 -19.82 18.39
CA ASP A 184 16.73 -19.50 18.02
C ASP A 184 16.52 -18.01 17.71
N GLY A 185 17.60 -17.26 17.47
CA GLY A 185 17.52 -15.83 17.17
C GLY A 185 18.85 -15.11 17.26
N ILE A 186 18.79 -13.78 17.16
CA ILE A 186 19.96 -12.91 17.12
C ILE A 186 20.09 -12.05 18.37
N VAL A 187 21.31 -11.55 18.59
CA VAL A 187 21.65 -10.52 19.57
C VAL A 187 22.18 -9.31 18.81
N VAL A 188 21.57 -8.15 19.03
CA VAL A 188 22.08 -6.85 18.60
C VAL A 188 22.76 -6.20 19.80
N ASN A 189 24.04 -5.85 19.67
CA ASN A 189 24.88 -5.40 20.77
C ASN A 189 25.64 -4.13 20.41
N ASP A 190 25.38 -3.07 21.16
CA ASP A 190 26.23 -1.90 21.18
C ASP A 190 27.46 -2.19 22.04
N THR A 191 28.58 -2.51 21.39
CA THR A 191 29.78 -2.98 22.09
C THR A 191 30.56 -1.85 22.77
N LEU A 192 30.23 -0.59 22.50
CA LEU A 192 30.87 0.55 23.18
C LEU A 192 30.27 0.78 24.56
N VAL A 193 28.96 0.63 24.72
CA VAL A 193 28.26 0.83 26.02
C VAL A 193 27.74 -0.47 26.65
N GLY A 194 27.79 -1.59 25.94
CA GLY A 194 27.40 -2.92 26.42
C GLY A 194 25.88 -3.12 26.52
N LYS A 195 25.08 -2.37 25.74
CA LYS A 195 23.62 -2.54 25.68
C LYS A 195 23.27 -3.57 24.61
N THR A 196 22.26 -4.40 24.88
CA THR A 196 21.87 -5.50 23.97
C THR A 196 20.37 -5.65 23.83
N CYS A 197 19.94 -6.15 22.67
CA CYS A 197 18.57 -6.54 22.35
C CYS A 197 18.57 -7.94 21.74
N ARG A 198 17.43 -8.63 21.78
CA ARG A 198 17.26 -9.97 21.22
C ARG A 198 15.98 -10.02 20.41
N ALA A 199 16.01 -10.75 19.31
CA ALA A 199 14.83 -11.07 18.51
C ALA A 199 15.02 -12.46 17.88
N GLY A 200 13.92 -13.02 17.35
CA GLY A 200 13.98 -14.23 16.52
C GLY A 200 14.82 -14.01 15.25
N GLU A 201 15.00 -15.07 14.48
CA GLU A 201 15.65 -15.06 13.17
C GLU A 201 14.68 -15.76 12.19
N PRO A 202 14.31 -15.13 11.06
CA PRO A 202 14.76 -13.83 10.55
C PRO A 202 14.20 -12.63 11.35
N THR A 203 14.84 -11.46 11.25
CA THR A 203 14.33 -10.25 11.89
C THR A 203 14.73 -8.96 11.19
N THR A 204 14.02 -7.88 11.52
CA THR A 204 14.27 -6.54 11.01
C THR A 204 14.93 -5.68 12.08
N ILE A 205 16.04 -5.04 11.72
CA ILE A 205 16.70 -3.98 12.49
C ILE A 205 16.38 -2.66 11.81
N ASP A 206 15.66 -1.78 12.50
CA ASP A 206 15.28 -0.45 12.04
C ASP A 206 16.13 0.59 12.75
N PHE A 207 17.19 1.05 12.10
CA PHE A 207 18.08 2.08 12.62
C PHE A 207 17.40 3.46 12.62
N ALA A 208 16.39 3.69 11.78
CA ALA A 208 15.67 4.95 11.78
C ALA A 208 14.80 5.11 13.04
N ASN A 209 14.20 4.01 13.49
CA ASN A 209 13.31 4.00 14.66
C ASN A 209 13.97 3.46 15.94
N GLY A 210 15.19 2.91 15.85
CA GLY A 210 15.88 2.31 16.99
C GLY A 210 15.26 0.98 17.46
N THR A 211 14.65 0.22 16.57
CA THR A 211 13.91 -1.01 16.93
C THR A 211 14.53 -2.27 16.32
N VAL A 212 14.28 -3.42 16.96
CA VAL A 212 14.65 -4.75 16.47
C VAL A 212 13.43 -5.66 16.60
N GLY A 213 13.00 -6.30 15.52
CA GLY A 213 11.76 -7.09 15.49
C GLY A 213 10.49 -6.26 15.72
N GLY A 214 10.58 -4.93 15.59
CA GLY A 214 9.49 -3.98 15.89
C GLY A 214 9.49 -3.44 17.32
N ASP A 215 10.29 -4.01 18.23
CA ASP A 215 10.39 -3.56 19.61
C ASP A 215 11.57 -2.59 19.81
N ASP A 216 11.40 -1.62 20.72
CA ASP A 216 12.45 -0.67 21.11
C ASP A 216 13.73 -1.40 21.56
N CYS A 217 14.87 -0.96 21.02
CA CYS A 217 16.14 -1.63 21.23
C CYS A 217 17.16 -0.69 21.90
N PRO A 218 17.49 -0.92 23.20
CA PRO A 218 18.47 -0.10 23.92
C PRO A 218 19.86 -0.03 23.27
N ALA A 219 20.25 -1.03 22.46
CA ALA A 219 21.50 -1.02 21.71
C ALA A 219 21.51 0.04 20.58
N LEU A 220 20.36 0.60 20.22
CA LEU A 220 20.21 1.62 19.18
C LEU A 220 19.87 3.01 19.74
N ASP A 221 19.81 3.17 21.08
CA ASP A 221 19.49 4.43 21.77
C ASP A 221 20.37 5.62 21.33
N PHE A 222 21.59 5.34 20.86
CA PHE A 222 22.54 6.36 20.41
C PHE A 222 22.08 7.13 19.16
N LEU A 223 21.07 6.62 18.46
CA LEU A 223 20.48 7.25 17.27
C LEU A 223 19.50 8.37 17.62
N ASN A 224 19.04 8.46 18.88
CA ASN A 224 18.12 9.48 19.33
C ASN A 224 18.71 10.89 19.19
N GLY A 225 18.24 11.62 18.16
CA GLY A 225 18.68 12.99 17.87
C GLY A 225 20.09 13.09 17.25
N ALA A 226 20.65 11.99 16.74
CA ALA A 226 21.96 11.96 16.13
C ALA A 226 21.89 11.70 14.63
N ASN A 227 22.65 12.47 13.85
CA ASN A 227 22.76 12.29 12.40
C ASN A 227 23.88 11.29 12.07
N ILE A 228 23.55 10.28 11.27
CA ILE A 228 24.53 9.32 10.75
C ILE A 228 25.26 9.95 9.56
N THR A 229 26.59 9.98 9.61
CA THR A 229 27.43 10.54 8.53
C THR A 229 28.13 9.47 7.69
N ARG A 230 28.33 8.28 8.25
CA ARG A 230 28.98 7.15 7.58
C ARG A 230 28.62 5.85 8.26
N VAL A 231 28.45 4.78 7.48
CA VAL A 231 28.35 3.41 7.98
C VAL A 231 29.37 2.55 7.26
N THR A 232 30.14 1.78 8.03
CA THR A 232 31.06 0.76 7.50
C THR A 232 30.65 -0.61 8.00
N VAL A 233 30.59 -1.56 7.08
CA VAL A 233 30.32 -2.98 7.35
C VAL A 233 31.64 -3.67 7.68
N GLU A 234 31.61 -4.49 8.73
CA GLU A 234 32.67 -5.40 9.11
C GLU A 234 32.14 -6.84 9.20
N ASN A 235 32.94 -7.79 8.71
CA ASN A 235 32.59 -9.21 8.65
C ASN A 235 31.23 -9.48 7.99
N GLY A 236 30.89 -8.75 6.93
CA GLY A 236 29.63 -8.88 6.20
C GLY A 236 29.34 -10.27 5.63
N SER A 237 30.35 -11.15 5.55
CA SER A 237 30.18 -12.57 5.19
C SER A 237 29.67 -13.45 6.34
N ARG A 238 29.46 -12.90 7.54
CA ARG A 238 28.98 -13.62 8.74
C ARG A 238 27.47 -13.47 8.98
N ALA A 239 26.79 -12.71 8.14
CA ALA A 239 25.35 -12.59 8.15
C ALA A 239 24.87 -12.39 6.72
N SER A 240 23.66 -12.86 6.44
CA SER A 240 22.98 -12.63 5.16
C SER A 240 21.66 -11.90 5.40
N GLY A 241 21.20 -11.21 4.36
CA GLY A 241 19.93 -10.53 4.41
C GLY A 241 19.80 -9.45 3.36
N ARG A 242 18.98 -8.46 3.68
CA ARG A 242 18.62 -7.33 2.80
C ARG A 242 18.77 -6.02 3.56
N TYR A 243 19.01 -4.92 2.85
CA TYR A 243 18.96 -3.59 3.47
C TYR A 243 18.50 -2.51 2.49
N VAL A 244 18.00 -1.43 3.06
CA VAL A 244 17.70 -0.18 2.35
C VAL A 244 18.12 1.00 3.22
N VAL A 245 18.62 2.05 2.58
CA VAL A 245 18.90 3.33 3.23
C VAL A 245 18.88 4.46 2.21
N VAL A 246 18.26 5.60 2.57
CA VAL A 246 18.35 6.82 1.76
C VAL A 246 19.25 7.82 2.43
N VAL A 247 20.29 8.19 1.70
CA VAL A 247 21.38 9.04 2.18
C VAL A 247 21.22 10.42 1.59
N LYS A 248 21.16 11.45 2.45
CA LYS A 248 21.20 12.85 2.04
C LYS A 248 22.61 13.21 1.61
N ARG A 249 22.73 13.87 0.46
CA ARG A 249 24.01 14.36 -0.06
C ARG A 249 24.02 15.88 -0.18
N ALA A 250 25.20 16.48 -0.03
CA ALA A 250 25.43 17.83 -0.54
C ALA A 250 25.51 17.79 -2.08
N ASP A 251 25.09 18.87 -2.73
CA ASP A 251 25.14 18.96 -4.19
C ASP A 251 26.54 18.65 -4.74
N GLY A 252 26.62 17.78 -5.74
CA GLY A 252 27.87 17.36 -6.36
C GLY A 252 28.74 16.43 -5.53
N THR A 253 28.33 16.03 -4.32
CA THR A 253 29.09 15.10 -3.47
C THR A 253 28.55 13.68 -3.60
N ALA A 254 29.43 12.72 -3.89
CA ALA A 254 29.09 11.31 -3.90
C ALA A 254 29.10 10.76 -2.46
N VAL A 255 28.05 10.03 -2.08
CA VAL A 255 27.94 9.36 -0.77
C VAL A 255 28.24 7.86 -0.85
N THR A 256 28.25 7.31 -2.05
CA THR A 256 28.62 5.92 -2.36
C THR A 256 29.73 5.88 -3.42
N SER A 257 30.43 4.75 -3.50
CA SER A 257 31.43 4.50 -4.55
C SER A 257 30.86 3.54 -5.59
N THR A 258 31.02 3.86 -6.88
CA THR A 258 30.63 2.95 -7.99
C THR A 258 31.44 1.66 -8.03
N SER A 259 32.55 1.57 -7.29
CA SER A 259 33.27 0.32 -7.05
C SER A 259 32.51 -0.64 -6.14
N ASN A 260 31.68 -0.12 -5.23
CA ASN A 260 30.98 -0.92 -4.22
C ASN A 260 29.57 -1.32 -4.66
N TYR A 261 29.01 -0.64 -5.66
CA TYR A 261 27.60 -0.75 -6.04
C TYR A 261 27.43 -0.92 -7.55
N TYR A 262 26.36 -1.60 -7.94
CA TYR A 262 25.80 -1.49 -9.29
C TYR A 262 25.01 -0.17 -9.42
N GLU A 263 24.97 0.39 -10.63
CA GLU A 263 24.25 1.63 -10.94
C GLU A 263 22.79 1.38 -11.34
N THR A 264 22.43 0.10 -11.49
CA THR A 264 21.10 -0.37 -11.89
C THR A 264 20.58 -1.38 -10.88
N PRO A 265 19.26 -1.45 -10.68
CA PRO A 265 18.67 -2.26 -9.62
C PRO A 265 18.58 -3.76 -9.93
N ASN A 266 18.99 -4.19 -11.13
CA ASN A 266 19.00 -5.59 -11.56
C ASN A 266 20.03 -6.49 -10.85
N ARG A 267 20.95 -5.92 -10.06
CA ARG A 267 21.98 -6.66 -9.33
C ARG A 267 22.23 -6.04 -7.97
N SER A 268 22.41 -6.87 -6.95
CA SER A 268 22.68 -6.39 -5.58
C SER A 268 24.18 -6.47 -5.21
N PRO A 269 24.70 -5.51 -4.43
CA PRO A 269 24.05 -4.28 -3.99
C PRO A 269 24.09 -3.16 -5.05
N TYR A 270 23.11 -2.27 -5.05
CA TYR A 270 23.03 -1.13 -5.98
C TYR A 270 22.79 0.20 -5.26
N ALA A 271 23.10 1.30 -5.95
CA ALA A 271 22.82 2.65 -5.47
C ALA A 271 22.26 3.51 -6.62
N VAL A 272 21.11 4.13 -6.38
CA VAL A 272 20.38 4.95 -7.36
C VAL A 272 20.01 6.31 -6.78
N SER A 273 19.68 7.27 -7.63
CA SER A 273 19.23 8.59 -7.18
C SER A 273 17.82 8.49 -6.60
N ALA A 274 17.59 9.22 -5.51
CA ALA A 274 16.34 9.22 -4.78
C ALA A 274 15.96 10.63 -4.32
N VAL A 275 14.75 10.78 -3.80
CA VAL A 275 14.25 11.95 -3.11
C VAL A 275 14.44 11.74 -1.61
N TYR A 276 15.26 12.60 -0.99
CA TYR A 276 15.49 12.56 0.44
C TYR A 276 14.37 13.27 1.21
N ALA A 277 13.88 14.39 0.68
CA ALA A 277 12.76 15.15 1.22
C ALA A 277 12.14 16.02 0.11
N ALA A 278 10.89 16.42 0.29
CA ALA A 278 10.19 17.38 -0.54
C ALA A 278 9.57 18.47 0.35
N THR A 279 9.55 19.71 -0.12
CA THR A 279 8.85 20.81 0.56
C THR A 279 7.88 21.43 -0.43
N VAL A 280 6.60 21.32 -0.13
CA VAL A 280 5.51 21.77 -1.00
C VAL A 280 4.99 23.10 -0.50
N ASN A 281 5.07 24.13 -1.31
CA ASN A 281 4.38 25.38 -1.07
C ASN A 281 2.96 25.26 -1.63
N ALA A 282 1.96 25.21 -0.75
CA ALA A 282 0.55 25.09 -1.09
C ALA A 282 -0.15 26.43 -0.84
N ALA A 283 -0.93 26.89 -1.82
CA ALA A 283 -1.70 28.12 -1.73
C ALA A 283 -3.17 27.86 -2.05
N TYR A 284 -4.05 28.36 -1.19
CA TYR A 284 -5.51 28.29 -1.33
C TYR A 284 -6.08 29.71 -1.17
N VAL A 285 -6.83 30.17 -2.16
CA VAL A 285 -7.43 31.51 -2.18
C VAL A 285 -8.88 31.41 -2.64
N SER A 286 -9.81 31.62 -1.71
CA SER A 286 -11.23 31.78 -1.96
C SER A 286 -11.68 33.21 -1.61
N PRO A 287 -12.94 33.61 -1.91
CA PRO A 287 -13.44 34.93 -1.53
C PRO A 287 -13.39 35.22 -0.02
N ASP A 288 -13.48 34.18 0.80
CA ASP A 288 -13.62 34.28 2.25
C ASP A 288 -12.34 33.87 3.00
N VAL A 289 -11.43 33.07 2.40
CA VAL A 289 -10.21 32.54 3.04
C VAL A 289 -9.01 32.64 2.10
N THR A 290 -7.88 33.12 2.63
CA THR A 290 -6.55 32.99 1.99
C THR A 290 -5.64 32.23 2.93
N TYR A 291 -5.14 31.10 2.46
CA TYR A 291 -4.27 30.19 3.19
C TYR A 291 -3.04 29.85 2.36
N ARG A 292 -1.86 29.88 2.98
CA ARG A 292 -0.59 29.49 2.36
C ARG A 292 0.26 28.79 3.40
N THR A 293 0.81 27.64 3.04
CA THR A 293 1.60 26.81 3.95
C THR A 293 2.75 26.13 3.21
N ASP A 294 3.80 25.79 3.95
CA ASP A 294 4.91 24.97 3.49
C ASP A 294 4.79 23.59 4.15
N ILE A 295 4.49 22.59 3.35
CA ILE A 295 4.30 21.20 3.78
C ILE A 295 5.63 20.48 3.61
N HIS A 296 6.22 20.01 4.71
CA HIS A 296 7.46 19.25 4.66
C HIS A 296 7.15 17.75 4.57
N ILE A 297 7.58 17.12 3.49
CA ILE A 297 7.34 15.71 3.19
C ILE A 297 8.66 14.97 3.21
N GLU A 298 8.68 13.92 4.00
CA GLU A 298 9.82 13.04 4.17
C GLU A 298 9.36 11.62 3.81
N PRO A 299 10.05 10.91 2.91
CA PRO A 299 9.70 9.54 2.62
C PRO A 299 9.95 8.69 3.87
N LYS A 300 8.91 7.98 4.30
CA LYS A 300 8.97 7.03 5.43
C LYS A 300 8.94 5.58 4.95
N ALA A 301 8.30 5.32 3.82
CA ALA A 301 8.42 4.08 3.08
C ALA A 301 9.47 4.22 1.97
N PHE A 302 10.34 3.23 1.94
CA PHE A 302 11.23 2.95 0.82
C PHE A 302 10.86 1.53 0.43
N GLY A 303 10.42 1.27 -0.81
CA GLY A 303 10.36 -0.11 -1.33
C GLY A 303 9.22 -0.59 -2.25
N THR A 304 9.62 -1.57 -3.05
CA THR A 304 8.87 -2.47 -3.97
C THR A 304 8.51 -1.96 -5.37
N VAL A 305 9.39 -2.28 -6.34
CA VAL A 305 9.05 -2.37 -7.77
C VAL A 305 9.03 -3.82 -8.13
N THR A 306 7.93 -4.34 -8.65
CA THR A 306 7.99 -5.52 -9.52
C THR A 306 8.38 -4.97 -10.89
N ALA A 307 9.66 -4.99 -11.24
CA ALA A 307 10.07 -4.71 -12.61
C ALA A 307 10.41 -6.03 -13.27
N SER A 308 9.47 -6.57 -14.05
CA SER A 308 9.79 -7.53 -15.11
C SER A 308 10.78 -6.86 -16.05
N TYR A 309 12.04 -7.33 -16.02
CA TYR A 309 13.02 -6.99 -17.03
C TYR A 309 13.59 -8.30 -17.56
N HIS A 310 13.18 -8.64 -18.78
CA HIS A 310 13.74 -9.73 -19.57
C HIS A 310 15.27 -9.63 -19.63
N ALA A 311 15.95 -10.68 -19.15
CA ALA A 311 17.39 -10.85 -19.26
C ALA A 311 17.71 -11.98 -20.25
N ASP A 312 17.42 -11.77 -21.52
CA ASP A 312 17.92 -12.63 -22.59
C ASP A 312 19.33 -12.12 -22.95
N ASP A 313 20.34 -12.59 -22.20
CA ASP A 313 21.60 -13.09 -22.75
C ASP A 313 22.65 -13.36 -21.65
N GLU A 314 23.11 -14.62 -21.67
CA GLU A 314 24.43 -15.12 -21.28
C GLU A 314 24.69 -15.79 -19.91
N PRO A 315 25.64 -16.77 -19.92
CA PRO A 315 25.60 -17.96 -19.10
C PRO A 315 26.58 -17.85 -17.95
N ASP A 316 26.11 -18.06 -16.73
CA ASP A 316 26.83 -18.82 -15.71
C ASP A 316 25.81 -19.14 -14.62
N GLY A 317 25.56 -20.44 -14.45
CA GLY A 317 24.46 -20.95 -13.63
C GLY A 317 24.50 -20.52 -12.16
N GLY A 318 23.33 -20.15 -11.66
CA GLY A 318 23.04 -19.95 -10.25
C GLY A 318 21.78 -19.12 -10.03
N GLY A 319 20.61 -19.79 -10.02
CA GLY A 319 19.34 -19.30 -9.47
C GLY A 319 18.73 -18.08 -10.16
N THR A 320 17.72 -18.32 -10.99
CA THR A 320 16.74 -17.29 -11.36
C THR A 320 15.80 -17.08 -10.18
N ASP A 321 16.29 -16.48 -9.11
CA ASP A 321 15.42 -15.93 -8.08
C ASP A 321 14.68 -14.75 -8.71
N ASP A 322 13.36 -14.88 -8.81
CA ASP A 322 12.43 -13.80 -9.11
C ASP A 322 12.90 -12.50 -8.44
N ILE A 323 13.22 -11.49 -9.25
CA ILE A 323 13.86 -10.26 -8.81
C ILE A 323 12.79 -9.39 -8.13
N ARG A 324 12.40 -9.78 -6.91
CA ARG A 324 11.54 -9.00 -6.01
C ARG A 324 12.34 -7.80 -5.50
N TYR A 325 12.19 -6.63 -6.13
CA TYR A 325 13.01 -5.46 -5.81
C TYR A 325 12.72 -4.94 -4.41
N GLY A 326 13.75 -5.00 -3.56
CA GLY A 326 14.17 -3.87 -2.75
C GLY A 326 13.12 -3.31 -1.77
N VAL A 327 12.58 -4.16 -0.90
CA VAL A 327 12.48 -3.94 0.56
C VAL A 327 11.99 -5.20 1.25
N ILE A 328 12.41 -5.35 2.50
CA ILE A 328 11.89 -6.32 3.45
C ILE A 328 10.39 -6.12 3.48
N PRO A 329 9.55 -7.09 3.11
CA PRO A 329 8.12 -6.96 3.36
C PRO A 329 7.99 -6.54 4.83
N LYS A 330 7.42 -5.37 5.10
CA LYS A 330 6.61 -5.33 6.32
C LYS A 330 5.63 -6.46 6.04
N THR A 331 5.72 -7.57 6.78
CA THR A 331 4.73 -8.61 6.67
C THR A 331 3.41 -7.88 6.84
N GLY A 332 2.63 -7.76 5.76
CA GLY A 332 1.27 -7.27 5.87
C GLY A 332 0.59 -8.09 6.96
N GLY A 333 -0.34 -7.52 7.71
CA GLY A 333 -1.21 -8.39 8.47
C GLY A 333 -2.38 -8.82 7.61
N LEU A 334 -2.96 -9.96 7.97
CA LEU A 334 -4.24 -10.40 7.45
C LEU A 334 -5.31 -9.37 7.83
N VAL A 335 -6.03 -8.89 6.83
CA VAL A 335 -7.07 -7.89 6.98
C VAL A 335 -8.40 -8.58 7.17
N PHE A 336 -9.16 -8.14 8.17
CA PHE A 336 -10.51 -8.65 8.42
C PHE A 336 -11.38 -7.60 9.11
N THR A 337 -12.70 -7.81 9.08
CA THR A 337 -13.63 -7.06 9.94
C THR A 337 -14.19 -7.97 11.04
N ASP A 338 -14.41 -7.44 12.23
CA ASP A 338 -14.92 -8.21 13.38
C ASP A 338 -16.45 -8.38 13.27
N SER A 339 -16.94 -9.62 13.23
CA SER A 339 -18.38 -9.92 13.14
C SER A 339 -19.24 -9.34 14.28
N THR A 340 -18.63 -9.04 15.44
CA THR A 340 -19.31 -8.49 16.61
C THR A 340 -19.27 -6.95 16.64
N ALA A 341 -18.50 -6.35 15.73
CA ALA A 341 -18.36 -4.91 15.57
C ALA A 341 -17.87 -4.61 14.15
N SER A 342 -18.77 -4.67 13.16
CA SER A 342 -18.45 -4.55 11.72
C SER A 342 -17.78 -3.25 11.30
N THR A 343 -17.76 -2.22 12.17
CA THR A 343 -16.97 -1.00 11.97
C THR A 343 -15.48 -1.18 12.27
N ASN A 344 -15.06 -2.35 12.78
CA ASN A 344 -13.69 -2.60 13.21
C ASN A 344 -12.91 -3.34 12.12
N LEU A 345 -12.42 -2.59 11.14
CA LEU A 345 -11.36 -3.07 10.27
C LEU A 345 -10.10 -3.32 11.11
N SER A 346 -9.55 -4.52 10.99
CA SER A 346 -8.47 -5.03 11.82
C SER A 346 -7.43 -5.73 10.98
N VAL A 347 -6.21 -5.73 11.50
CA VAL A 347 -5.03 -6.34 10.90
C VAL A 347 -4.46 -7.32 11.92
N VAL A 348 -4.20 -8.57 11.53
CA VAL A 348 -3.55 -9.56 12.40
C VAL A 348 -2.23 -10.06 11.82
N SER A 349 -1.17 -10.05 12.63
CA SER A 349 0.14 -10.61 12.24
C SER A 349 0.18 -12.13 12.34
N ALA A 350 1.20 -12.76 11.74
CA ALA A 350 1.52 -14.19 11.91
C ALA A 350 1.58 -14.63 13.38
N THR A 351 2.06 -13.76 14.29
CA THR A 351 2.10 -14.03 15.73
C THR A 351 0.75 -13.87 16.45
N GLY A 352 -0.35 -13.65 15.71
CA GLY A 352 -1.68 -13.44 16.27
C GLY A 352 -1.92 -12.08 16.92
N ARG A 353 -1.02 -11.09 16.72
CA ARG A 353 -1.22 -9.75 17.28
C ARG A 353 -2.23 -8.99 16.43
N ILE A 354 -3.33 -8.56 17.05
CA ILE A 354 -4.39 -7.80 16.38
C ILE A 354 -4.18 -6.29 16.60
N THR A 355 -4.06 -5.55 15.50
CA THR A 355 -4.12 -4.10 15.45
C THR A 355 -5.49 -3.68 14.93
N ARG A 356 -6.19 -2.82 15.68
CA ARG A 356 -7.48 -2.26 15.27
C ARG A 356 -7.25 -0.90 14.62
N LEU A 357 -7.76 -0.73 13.42
CA LEU A 357 -7.71 0.55 12.72
C LEU A 357 -8.82 1.49 13.23
N PRO A 358 -8.74 2.81 12.94
CA PRO A 358 -9.82 3.73 13.21
C PRO A 358 -11.16 3.21 12.63
N PRO A 359 -12.31 3.50 13.26
CA PRO A 359 -13.60 2.96 12.83
C PRO A 359 -13.88 3.23 11.35
N THR A 360 -14.26 2.18 10.61
CA THR A 360 -14.57 2.24 9.18
C THR A 360 -16.01 1.81 8.91
N THR A 361 -16.41 1.90 7.65
CA THR A 361 -17.66 1.36 7.12
C THR A 361 -17.37 0.37 5.99
N ALA A 362 -16.29 -0.40 6.14
CA ALA A 362 -15.79 -1.30 5.11
C ALA A 362 -16.83 -2.38 4.76
N THR A 363 -17.16 -2.49 3.48
CA THR A 363 -18.01 -3.56 2.93
C THR A 363 -17.23 -4.46 1.98
N VAL A 364 -16.13 -3.94 1.42
CA VAL A 364 -15.12 -4.66 0.66
C VAL A 364 -13.75 -4.28 1.22
N ILE A 365 -12.85 -5.25 1.36
CA ILE A 365 -11.49 -5.06 1.86
C ILE A 365 -10.49 -5.52 0.80
N GLY A 366 -9.27 -5.00 0.87
CA GLY A 366 -8.11 -5.52 0.16
C GLY A 366 -6.90 -5.68 1.08
N PRO A 367 -5.81 -6.24 0.55
CA PRO A 367 -4.68 -6.67 1.37
C PRO A 367 -3.83 -5.48 1.83
N GLN A 368 -3.19 -5.63 2.99
CA GLN A 368 -2.29 -4.63 3.58
C GLN A 368 -0.86 -4.77 3.03
N GLU A 369 -0.64 -4.44 1.76
CA GLU A 369 0.63 -4.72 1.08
C GLU A 369 1.50 -3.49 0.80
N TYR A 370 0.90 -2.30 0.76
CA TYR A 370 1.59 -1.12 0.25
C TYR A 370 1.32 0.13 1.09
N ASP A 371 2.35 0.94 1.34
CA ASP A 371 2.24 2.27 1.94
C ASP A 371 2.04 3.31 0.82
N PHE A 372 0.79 3.45 0.39
CA PHE A 372 0.35 4.40 -0.62
C PHE A 372 0.36 5.84 -0.12
N THR A 373 0.08 6.05 1.17
CA THR A 373 0.08 7.38 1.80
C THR A 373 1.50 7.90 2.03
N GLY A 374 2.50 7.01 2.07
CA GLY A 374 3.91 7.26 2.34
C GLY A 374 4.19 7.65 3.79
N ASP A 375 3.29 7.32 4.72
CA ASP A 375 3.35 7.74 6.12
C ASP A 375 4.15 6.79 7.03
N GLY A 376 4.68 5.71 6.45
CA GLY A 376 5.47 4.68 7.11
C GLY A 376 4.67 3.46 7.54
N TYR A 377 3.34 3.46 7.38
CA TYR A 377 2.45 2.33 7.67
C TYR A 377 1.88 1.75 6.38
N LEU A 378 1.74 0.43 6.32
CA LEU A 378 1.07 -0.17 5.17
C LEU A 378 -0.42 0.17 5.23
N ASP A 379 -0.98 0.51 4.08
CA ASP A 379 -2.38 0.91 3.97
C ASP A 379 -3.26 -0.29 3.62
N VAL A 380 -4.44 -0.32 4.22
CA VAL A 380 -5.52 -1.24 3.89
C VAL A 380 -6.50 -0.52 2.96
N PRO A 381 -6.58 -0.88 1.66
CA PRO A 381 -7.64 -0.37 0.81
C PRO A 381 -8.97 -1.00 1.20
N TYR A 382 -10.03 -0.21 1.24
CA TYR A 382 -11.39 -0.70 1.46
C TYR A 382 -12.42 0.15 0.72
N THR A 383 -13.57 -0.45 0.39
CA THR A 383 -14.74 0.27 -0.14
C THR A 383 -15.80 0.41 0.95
N ASP A 384 -16.50 1.55 0.98
CA ASP A 384 -17.73 1.70 1.77
C ASP A 384 -18.98 1.29 0.99
N GLY A 385 -20.13 1.23 1.66
CA GLY A 385 -21.43 0.92 1.03
C GLY A 385 -21.95 1.97 0.02
N SER A 386 -21.11 2.90 -0.44
CA SER A 386 -21.41 3.84 -1.53
C SER A 386 -20.52 3.63 -2.77
N GLY A 387 -19.60 2.66 -2.73
CA GLY A 387 -18.62 2.45 -3.80
C GLY A 387 -17.44 3.42 -3.77
N THR A 388 -17.20 4.08 -2.63
CA THR A 388 -16.03 4.94 -2.43
C THR A 388 -14.89 4.13 -1.85
N ILE A 389 -13.70 4.21 -2.45
CA ILE A 389 -12.48 3.57 -1.95
C ILE A 389 -11.74 4.51 -1.00
N TYR A 390 -11.22 3.94 0.08
CA TYR A 390 -10.37 4.58 1.07
C TYR A 390 -9.11 3.74 1.31
N LEU A 391 -8.08 4.39 1.82
CA LEU A 391 -6.90 3.77 2.42
C LEU A 391 -6.99 3.98 3.93
N ALA A 392 -6.93 2.92 4.74
CA ALA A 392 -6.87 3.01 6.19
C ALA A 392 -5.59 2.44 6.75
N ASN A 393 -5.03 3.11 7.75
CA ASN A 393 -3.92 2.61 8.55
C ASN A 393 -4.04 3.15 10.00
N GLU A 394 -2.97 3.03 10.79
CA GLU A 394 -2.96 3.51 12.19
C GLU A 394 -3.06 5.04 12.32
N SER A 395 -2.72 5.80 11.27
CA SER A 395 -2.73 7.26 11.25
C SER A 395 -4.10 7.84 10.89
N GLY A 396 -4.93 7.09 10.16
CA GLY A 396 -6.26 7.52 9.76
C GLY A 396 -6.78 6.82 8.51
N SER A 397 -7.80 7.43 7.89
CA SER A 397 -8.31 7.01 6.59
C SER A 397 -8.22 8.14 5.56
N MET A 398 -7.70 7.84 4.38
CA MET A 398 -7.65 8.74 3.22
C MET A 398 -8.68 8.31 2.19
N ARG A 399 -9.52 9.24 1.73
CA ARG A 399 -10.50 8.99 0.66
C ARG A 399 -9.83 9.11 -0.71
N LEU A 400 -10.05 8.14 -1.59
CA LEU A 400 -9.58 8.19 -2.97
C LEU A 400 -10.64 8.77 -3.93
N PRO A 401 -10.23 9.50 -4.97
CA PRO A 401 -11.12 10.08 -5.97
C PRO A 401 -11.55 9.01 -7.01
N VAL A 402 -12.26 7.99 -6.55
CA VAL A 402 -12.80 6.91 -7.41
C VAL A 402 -14.29 7.13 -7.67
N SER A 403 -14.80 6.48 -8.73
CA SER A 403 -16.23 6.45 -9.05
C SER A 403 -16.70 5.01 -9.19
N ASN A 404 -17.80 4.68 -8.50
CA ASN A 404 -18.59 3.45 -8.66
C ASN A 404 -17.76 2.16 -8.52
N ALA A 405 -16.91 2.05 -7.49
CA ALA A 405 -16.33 0.76 -7.16
C ALA A 405 -17.44 -0.18 -6.65
N GLU A 406 -17.32 -1.47 -6.91
CA GLU A 406 -18.19 -2.48 -6.32
C GLU A 406 -18.13 -2.39 -4.79
N ASP A 407 -19.32 -2.32 -4.17
CA ASP A 407 -19.51 -2.06 -2.75
C ASP A 407 -20.10 -3.26 -2.00
N SER A 408 -20.35 -4.36 -2.71
CA SER A 408 -20.85 -5.60 -2.14
C SER A 408 -20.12 -6.81 -2.71
N SER A 409 -19.60 -7.64 -1.80
CA SER A 409 -18.94 -8.93 -2.06
C SER A 409 -17.96 -8.94 -3.24
N SER A 410 -16.99 -8.02 -3.24
CA SER A 410 -15.83 -8.01 -4.13
C SER A 410 -14.54 -8.20 -3.30
N LEU A 411 -13.39 -8.33 -3.97
CA LEU A 411 -12.05 -8.14 -3.40
C LEU A 411 -11.41 -6.92 -4.08
N LEU A 412 -10.69 -6.09 -3.32
CA LEU A 412 -9.76 -5.11 -3.89
C LEU A 412 -8.40 -5.75 -4.01
N ALA A 413 -7.78 -5.68 -5.18
CA ALA A 413 -6.42 -6.17 -5.36
C ALA A 413 -5.42 -5.02 -5.25
N VAL A 414 -4.25 -5.30 -4.67
CA VAL A 414 -3.09 -4.41 -4.65
C VAL A 414 -2.00 -5.06 -5.50
N GLY A 415 -1.27 -4.26 -6.28
CA GLY A 415 -0.14 -4.79 -7.05
C GLY A 415 0.26 -3.91 -8.22
N SER A 416 1.09 -4.47 -9.10
CA SER A 416 1.49 -3.83 -10.36
C SER A 416 1.17 -4.78 -11.51
N TRP A 417 0.69 -4.21 -12.62
CA TRP A 417 0.41 -4.98 -13.84
C TRP A 417 0.81 -4.20 -15.08
N ASN A 418 1.40 -4.88 -16.07
CA ASN A 418 1.79 -4.29 -17.36
C ASN A 418 2.60 -2.98 -17.22
N GLY A 419 3.67 -3.02 -16.42
CA GLY A 419 4.57 -1.88 -16.19
C GLY A 419 3.97 -0.71 -15.41
N SER A 420 2.77 -0.87 -14.83
CA SER A 420 2.14 0.16 -14.00
C SER A 420 2.82 0.32 -12.64
N ALA A 421 2.52 1.42 -11.95
CA ALA A 421 2.98 1.60 -10.57
C ALA A 421 2.11 0.74 -9.65
N PRO A 422 2.57 0.41 -8.43
CA PRO A 422 1.72 -0.19 -7.42
C PRO A 422 0.40 0.58 -7.34
N SER A 423 -0.71 -0.14 -7.46
CA SER A 423 -2.03 0.42 -7.62
C SER A 423 -3.05 -0.45 -6.92
N ILE A 424 -4.24 0.12 -6.72
CA ILE A 424 -5.43 -0.62 -6.32
C ILE A 424 -6.22 -0.92 -7.58
N PHE A 425 -6.62 -2.17 -7.74
CA PHE A 425 -7.49 -2.63 -8.80
C PHE A 425 -8.85 -2.98 -8.23
N TYR A 426 -9.90 -2.56 -8.92
CA TYR A 426 -11.26 -2.71 -8.45
C TYR A 426 -12.23 -2.88 -9.61
N ALA A 427 -13.32 -3.61 -9.35
CA ALA A 427 -14.44 -3.74 -10.28
C ALA A 427 -15.37 -2.53 -10.16
N GLY A 428 -15.99 -2.12 -11.27
CA GLY A 428 -17.06 -1.13 -11.30
C GLY A 428 -18.00 -1.39 -12.45
N GLY A 429 -19.04 -2.20 -12.22
CA GLY A 429 -19.92 -2.69 -13.28
C GLY A 429 -19.20 -3.67 -14.21
N ASP A 430 -19.19 -3.39 -15.51
CA ASP A 430 -18.57 -4.21 -16.57
C ASP A 430 -17.07 -3.92 -16.76
N LYS A 431 -16.46 -3.16 -15.85
CA LYS A 431 -15.11 -2.61 -16.02
C LYS A 431 -14.19 -2.95 -14.87
N VAL A 432 -12.94 -3.22 -15.24
CA VAL A 432 -11.82 -3.19 -14.30
C VAL A 432 -11.20 -1.80 -14.33
N HIS A 433 -11.03 -1.25 -13.14
CA HIS A 433 -10.36 0.02 -12.92
C HIS A 433 -9.07 -0.17 -12.13
N ARG A 434 -8.13 0.75 -12.36
CA ARG A 434 -6.89 0.90 -11.62
C ARG A 434 -6.78 2.32 -11.10
N ILE A 435 -6.48 2.48 -9.82
CA ILE A 435 -6.08 3.77 -9.26
C ILE A 435 -4.71 3.65 -8.60
N ASN A 436 -3.79 4.55 -8.98
CA ASN A 436 -2.59 4.80 -8.21
C ASN A 436 -2.87 6.00 -7.29
N PRO A 437 -2.90 5.83 -5.96
CA PRO A 437 -3.18 6.92 -5.03
C PRO A 437 -2.23 8.12 -5.20
N GLY A 438 -0.97 7.90 -5.59
CA GLY A 438 0.00 8.97 -5.86
C GLY A 438 -0.29 9.81 -7.10
N THR A 439 -1.07 9.32 -8.08
CA THR A 439 -1.52 10.14 -9.22
C THR A 439 -2.91 10.73 -8.99
N GLY A 440 -3.72 10.14 -8.11
CA GLY A 440 -5.09 10.56 -7.83
C GLY A 440 -6.05 10.38 -9.01
N VAL A 441 -5.69 9.57 -10.01
CA VAL A 441 -6.52 9.35 -11.21
C VAL A 441 -6.82 7.86 -11.36
N ALA A 442 -8.11 7.53 -11.41
CA ALA A 442 -8.57 6.21 -11.78
C ALA A 442 -8.58 6.05 -13.31
N HIS A 443 -8.09 4.91 -13.78
CA HIS A 443 -8.07 4.52 -15.19
C HIS A 443 -8.91 3.26 -15.38
N THR A 444 -9.73 3.20 -16.42
CA THR A 444 -10.29 1.93 -16.89
C THR A 444 -9.17 1.14 -17.57
N LEU A 445 -8.95 -0.09 -17.13
CA LEU A 445 -7.99 -1.00 -17.76
C LEU A 445 -8.62 -1.68 -18.98
N PHE A 446 -9.74 -2.37 -18.76
CA PHE A 446 -10.51 -3.04 -19.79
C PHE A 446 -11.98 -3.14 -19.40
N SER A 447 -12.80 -3.60 -20.32
CA SER A 447 -14.22 -3.89 -20.11
C SER A 447 -14.47 -5.33 -20.53
N ASP A 448 -15.20 -6.08 -19.72
CA ASP A 448 -15.64 -7.43 -20.06
C ASP A 448 -17.08 -7.38 -20.59
N TYR A 449 -17.20 -7.25 -21.91
CA TYR A 449 -18.49 -7.10 -22.57
C TYR A 449 -19.28 -8.42 -22.69
N ASP A 450 -18.64 -9.56 -22.42
CA ASP A 450 -19.26 -10.87 -22.61
C ASP A 450 -20.08 -11.31 -21.39
N THR A 451 -19.79 -10.74 -20.21
CA THR A 451 -20.36 -11.19 -18.91
C THR A 451 -21.22 -10.14 -18.20
N ASP A 452 -21.40 -8.95 -18.81
CA ASP A 452 -22.20 -7.80 -18.35
C ASP A 452 -21.83 -7.23 -16.95
N SER A 453 -20.88 -7.83 -16.22
CA SER A 453 -20.40 -7.39 -14.92
C SER A 453 -19.12 -8.11 -14.50
N ILE A 454 -18.35 -7.49 -13.62
CA ILE A 454 -17.17 -8.07 -12.97
C ILE A 454 -17.46 -8.11 -11.47
N SER A 455 -17.32 -9.29 -10.88
CA SER A 455 -17.76 -9.57 -9.50
C SER A 455 -16.65 -9.30 -8.46
N ALA A 456 -15.40 -9.57 -8.80
CA ALA A 456 -14.26 -9.37 -7.91
C ALA A 456 -12.95 -9.26 -8.69
N ILE A 457 -11.95 -8.60 -8.11
CA ILE A 457 -10.58 -8.63 -8.64
C ILE A 457 -9.73 -9.51 -7.73
N ALA A 458 -9.25 -10.64 -8.25
CA ALA A 458 -8.45 -11.57 -7.47
C ALA A 458 -7.03 -11.02 -7.27
N GLY A 459 -6.41 -10.54 -8.34
CA GLY A 459 -5.07 -9.99 -8.27
C GLY A 459 -4.29 -10.20 -9.56
N VAL A 460 -2.96 -10.22 -9.41
CA VAL A 460 -2.02 -10.34 -10.52
C VAL A 460 -1.03 -11.43 -10.17
N GLY A 461 -0.77 -12.36 -11.09
CA GLY A 461 0.24 -13.40 -10.93
C GLY A 461 0.34 -14.30 -12.14
N ASP A 462 1.51 -14.90 -12.32
CA ASP A 462 1.87 -15.80 -13.41
C ASP A 462 1.22 -17.18 -13.17
N ILE A 463 0.00 -17.37 -13.67
CA ILE A 463 -0.81 -18.58 -13.43
C ILE A 463 -0.63 -19.65 -14.50
N ASP A 464 0.07 -19.34 -15.59
CA ASP A 464 0.34 -20.25 -16.70
C ASP A 464 1.83 -20.64 -16.84
N ALA A 465 2.70 -20.08 -15.99
CA ALA A 465 4.15 -20.28 -15.94
C ALA A 465 4.88 -19.88 -17.24
N ASP A 466 4.39 -18.85 -17.94
CA ASP A 466 5.11 -18.26 -19.07
C ASP A 466 6.15 -17.21 -18.65
N GLY A 467 6.16 -16.81 -17.38
CA GLY A 467 7.08 -15.84 -16.78
C GLY A 467 6.58 -14.39 -16.81
N GLU A 468 5.41 -14.13 -17.41
CA GLU A 468 4.69 -12.87 -17.28
C GLU A 468 3.48 -13.05 -16.36
N PRO A 469 3.03 -12.00 -15.64
CA PRO A 469 1.90 -12.12 -14.74
C PRO A 469 0.56 -11.74 -15.39
N GLU A 470 -0.44 -12.59 -15.19
CA GLU A 470 -1.78 -12.40 -15.69
C GLU A 470 -2.60 -11.57 -14.73
N PHE A 471 -3.57 -10.84 -15.28
CA PHE A 471 -4.57 -10.15 -14.48
C PHE A 471 -5.77 -11.06 -14.22
N VAL A 472 -5.96 -11.50 -12.98
CA VAL A 472 -6.99 -12.48 -12.59
C VAL A 472 -8.17 -11.79 -11.93
N TYR A 473 -9.38 -12.14 -12.39
CA TYR A 473 -10.64 -11.56 -11.92
C TYR A 473 -11.76 -12.59 -11.92
N LEU A 474 -12.86 -12.24 -11.25
CA LEU A 474 -14.10 -13.01 -11.23
C LEU A 474 -15.13 -12.31 -12.11
N ASP A 475 -15.66 -13.01 -13.11
CA ASP A 475 -16.67 -12.46 -14.00
C ASP A 475 -18.08 -12.39 -13.36
N GLY A 476 -19.06 -11.88 -14.08
CA GLY A 476 -20.46 -11.79 -13.64
C GLY A 476 -21.15 -13.13 -13.38
N SER A 477 -20.59 -14.24 -13.88
CA SER A 477 -21.07 -15.60 -13.67
C SER A 477 -20.39 -16.31 -12.50
N SER A 478 -19.53 -15.59 -11.75
CA SER A 478 -18.67 -16.17 -10.72
C SER A 478 -17.69 -17.21 -11.27
N THR A 479 -17.10 -16.93 -12.44
CA THR A 479 -16.03 -17.72 -13.07
C THR A 479 -14.71 -16.98 -12.95
N ILE A 480 -13.69 -17.69 -12.46
CA ILE A 480 -12.31 -17.18 -12.45
C ILE A 480 -11.85 -17.06 -13.90
N SER A 481 -11.47 -15.85 -14.29
CA SER A 481 -10.99 -15.48 -15.61
C SER A 481 -9.68 -14.73 -15.51
N TYR A 482 -8.89 -14.73 -16.57
CA TYR A 482 -7.64 -13.99 -16.61
C TYR A 482 -7.41 -13.24 -17.92
N ARG A 483 -6.51 -12.26 -17.89
CA ARG A 483 -6.07 -11.45 -19.03
C ARG A 483 -4.55 -11.44 -19.13
N GLU A 484 -4.09 -11.77 -20.33
CA GLU A 484 -2.69 -11.77 -20.74
C GLU A 484 -2.13 -10.38 -21.07
N THR A 485 -0.81 -10.24 -20.99
CA THR A 485 -0.09 -9.02 -21.40
C THR A 485 0.51 -9.20 -22.81
N ASN A 486 -0.09 -8.66 -23.87
CA ASN A 486 0.56 -8.65 -25.20
C ASN A 486 0.28 -7.35 -26.03
N PRO A 487 1.28 -6.70 -26.67
CA PRO A 487 1.15 -5.38 -27.34
C PRO A 487 0.35 -5.34 -28.65
N ALA A 488 -0.39 -6.39 -29.02
CA ALA A 488 -0.92 -6.58 -30.39
C ALA A 488 -2.42 -6.89 -30.50
N ASP A 489 -3.25 -6.45 -29.54
CA ASP A 489 -4.72 -6.46 -29.64
C ASP A 489 -5.33 -7.83 -30.04
N GLN A 490 -4.79 -8.95 -29.52
CA GLN A 490 -5.51 -10.23 -29.49
C GLN A 490 -5.51 -10.74 -28.05
N GLU A 491 -6.60 -10.44 -27.34
CA GLU A 491 -6.84 -10.92 -25.97
C GLU A 491 -7.05 -12.44 -26.01
N THR A 492 -6.13 -13.21 -25.45
CA THR A 492 -6.40 -14.60 -25.06
C THR A 492 -7.10 -14.56 -23.71
N ASN A 493 -8.42 -14.69 -23.73
CA ASN A 493 -9.23 -14.84 -22.52
C ASN A 493 -9.26 -16.33 -22.16
N GLY A 494 -8.89 -16.66 -20.93
CA GLY A 494 -9.10 -17.98 -20.37
C GLY A 494 -10.18 -17.94 -19.30
N GLU A 495 -11.19 -18.79 -19.42
CA GLU A 495 -12.08 -19.16 -18.31
C GLU A 495 -11.47 -20.36 -17.61
N VAL A 496 -11.33 -20.27 -16.29
CA VAL A 496 -10.67 -21.30 -15.49
C VAL A 496 -11.71 -22.15 -14.77
N GLN A 497 -12.51 -21.55 -13.89
CA GLN A 497 -13.37 -22.31 -12.98
C GLN A 497 -14.56 -21.50 -12.46
N GLY A 498 -15.77 -22.04 -12.60
CA GLY A 498 -16.97 -21.51 -11.94
C GLY A 498 -17.02 -21.89 -10.46
N ILE A 499 -17.14 -20.89 -9.57
CA ILE A 499 -17.07 -21.09 -8.11
C ILE A 499 -18.42 -20.85 -7.40
N GLY A 500 -19.34 -20.12 -8.02
CA GLY A 500 -20.71 -19.90 -7.52
C GLY A 500 -20.74 -19.13 -6.20
N GLY A 501 -20.02 -18.01 -6.16
CA GLY A 501 -19.84 -17.09 -5.03
C GLY A 501 -18.63 -16.16 -5.26
N TYR A 502 -18.18 -15.50 -4.20
CA TYR A 502 -17.08 -14.50 -4.26
C TYR A 502 -15.82 -14.94 -3.51
N GLY A 503 -15.75 -16.23 -3.14
CA GLY A 503 -14.62 -16.77 -2.41
C GLY A 503 -13.44 -17.03 -3.33
N VAL A 504 -12.75 -15.97 -3.74
CA VAL A 504 -11.51 -16.02 -4.52
C VAL A 504 -10.42 -15.26 -3.77
N GLY A 505 -9.19 -15.72 -3.87
CA GLY A 505 -8.00 -15.03 -3.37
C GLY A 505 -7.01 -14.71 -4.48
N ALA A 506 -5.97 -13.95 -4.14
CA ALA A 506 -4.92 -13.59 -5.08
C ALA A 506 -4.16 -14.83 -5.59
N PRO A 507 -3.70 -14.83 -6.86
CA PRO A 507 -2.80 -15.85 -7.35
C PRO A 507 -1.53 -15.93 -6.49
N ALA A 508 -1.11 -17.15 -6.13
CA ALA A 508 0.07 -17.37 -5.30
C ALA A 508 0.84 -18.63 -5.71
N ASP A 509 2.17 -18.57 -5.62
CA ASP A 509 3.05 -19.74 -5.62
C ASP A 509 3.21 -20.23 -4.18
N PHE A 510 2.51 -21.31 -3.84
CA PHE A 510 2.47 -21.84 -2.48
C PHE A 510 3.73 -22.59 -2.04
N ALA A 511 4.48 -23.16 -3.00
CA ALA A 511 5.74 -23.87 -2.71
C ALA A 511 6.94 -22.92 -2.74
N ASN A 512 6.75 -21.67 -3.20
CA ASN A 512 7.79 -20.67 -3.37
C ASN A 512 8.97 -21.22 -4.20
N ASP A 513 8.67 -22.09 -5.17
CA ASP A 513 9.62 -22.82 -5.99
C ASP A 513 9.70 -22.29 -7.43
N SER A 514 9.05 -21.15 -7.69
CA SER A 514 8.94 -20.52 -9.02
C SER A 514 8.16 -21.36 -10.03
N THR A 515 7.21 -22.16 -9.56
CA THR A 515 6.19 -22.78 -10.41
C THR A 515 5.02 -21.83 -10.68
N ALA A 516 4.12 -22.22 -11.59
CA ALA A 516 2.91 -21.45 -11.90
C ALA A 516 2.15 -21.13 -10.61
N ALA A 517 1.82 -19.86 -10.42
CA ALA A 517 0.89 -19.44 -9.38
C ALA A 517 -0.46 -20.15 -9.58
N VAL A 518 -1.12 -20.46 -8.48
CA VAL A 518 -2.47 -21.00 -8.49
C VAL A 518 -3.42 -20.02 -7.82
N VAL A 519 -4.67 -20.03 -8.25
CA VAL A 519 -5.72 -19.16 -7.71
C VAL A 519 -6.47 -19.93 -6.63
N PRO A 520 -6.35 -19.57 -5.34
CA PRO A 520 -7.13 -20.20 -4.29
C PRO A 520 -8.58 -19.68 -4.31
N TYR A 521 -9.52 -20.58 -4.04
CA TYR A 521 -10.95 -20.26 -4.05
C TYR A 521 -11.78 -21.19 -3.14
N VAL A 522 -13.02 -20.79 -2.85
CA VAL A 522 -14.05 -21.61 -2.22
C VAL A 522 -14.99 -22.14 -3.29
N ASP A 523 -15.06 -23.47 -3.43
CA ASP A 523 -15.90 -24.10 -4.44
C ASP A 523 -17.41 -23.93 -4.17
N SER A 524 -18.23 -24.31 -5.16
CA SER A 524 -19.69 -24.20 -5.07
C SER A 524 -20.31 -25.01 -3.90
N SER A 525 -19.59 -26.00 -3.37
CA SER A 525 -19.98 -26.82 -2.22
C SER A 525 -19.49 -26.28 -0.87
N GLY A 526 -18.65 -25.23 -0.88
CA GLY A 526 -18.07 -24.57 0.28
C GLY A 526 -16.70 -25.08 0.70
N TYR A 527 -15.95 -25.77 -0.16
CA TYR A 527 -14.63 -26.31 0.16
C TYR A 527 -13.50 -25.45 -0.41
N VAL A 528 -12.46 -25.23 0.39
CA VAL A 528 -11.23 -24.55 -0.04
C VAL A 528 -10.52 -25.42 -1.08
N SER A 529 -10.19 -24.80 -2.20
CA SER A 529 -9.57 -25.40 -3.39
C SER A 529 -8.60 -24.39 -4.02
N TYR A 530 -7.77 -24.84 -4.95
CA TYR A 530 -7.03 -23.95 -5.86
C TYR A 530 -7.13 -24.46 -7.30
N VAL A 531 -6.81 -23.61 -8.26
CA VAL A 531 -6.78 -23.96 -9.69
C VAL A 531 -5.64 -23.25 -10.42
N ASN A 532 -5.05 -23.88 -11.43
CA ASN A 532 -4.08 -23.27 -12.35
C ASN A 532 -4.71 -22.91 -13.71
N ALA A 533 -3.97 -22.23 -14.59
CA ALA A 533 -4.46 -21.89 -15.94
C ALA A 533 -4.81 -23.12 -16.82
N ASN A 534 -4.28 -24.31 -16.50
CA ASN A 534 -4.61 -25.57 -17.19
C ASN A 534 -5.94 -26.19 -16.72
N ILE A 535 -6.67 -25.54 -15.80
CA ILE A 535 -7.94 -26.01 -15.22
C ILE A 535 -7.75 -27.26 -14.34
N ASP A 536 -6.53 -27.51 -13.86
CA ASP A 536 -6.28 -28.54 -12.86
C ASP A 536 -6.70 -28.00 -11.49
N SER A 537 -7.95 -28.24 -11.12
CA SER A 537 -8.48 -27.85 -9.81
C SER A 537 -8.13 -28.90 -8.75
N GLN A 538 -7.57 -28.47 -7.62
CA GLN A 538 -7.32 -29.32 -6.46
C GLN A 538 -8.20 -28.91 -5.29
N LYS A 539 -8.96 -29.86 -4.75
CA LYS A 539 -9.72 -29.69 -3.52
C LYS A 539 -8.83 -30.04 -2.32
N LEU A 540 -8.66 -29.09 -1.40
CA LEU A 540 -7.76 -29.25 -0.25
C LEU A 540 -8.47 -29.83 0.97
N LEU A 541 -9.67 -29.33 1.25
CA LEU A 541 -10.46 -29.76 2.41
C LEU A 541 -11.72 -30.48 1.93
N THR A 542 -12.09 -31.58 2.60
CA THR A 542 -13.29 -32.36 2.25
C THR A 542 -14.29 -32.53 3.39
N ASP A 543 -13.89 -32.17 4.61
CA ASP A 543 -14.65 -32.30 5.85
C ASP A 543 -14.92 -30.95 6.53
N MET A 544 -14.24 -29.89 6.10
CA MET A 544 -14.40 -28.53 6.61
C MET A 544 -14.87 -27.56 5.53
N LYS A 545 -15.91 -26.78 5.85
CA LYS A 545 -16.49 -25.78 4.95
C LYS A 545 -16.04 -24.37 5.28
N ALA A 546 -15.68 -23.61 4.25
CA ALA A 546 -15.44 -22.18 4.27
C ALA A 546 -16.71 -21.39 3.92
N ALA A 547 -16.81 -20.17 4.42
CA ALA A 547 -17.76 -19.19 3.92
C ALA A 547 -17.38 -18.78 2.49
N LYS A 548 -18.38 -18.50 1.64
CA LYS A 548 -18.16 -18.13 0.23
C LYS A 548 -17.83 -16.65 0.05
N VAL A 549 -16.81 -16.21 0.76
CA VAL A 549 -16.28 -14.83 0.76
C VAL A 549 -14.79 -14.85 0.52
N PRO A 550 -14.19 -13.70 0.17
CA PRO A 550 -12.77 -13.63 -0.12
C PRO A 550 -11.91 -14.32 0.94
N LEU A 551 -10.87 -14.97 0.43
CA LEU A 551 -9.84 -15.67 1.17
C LEU A 551 -8.49 -15.10 0.71
N THR A 552 -7.44 -15.34 1.47
CA THR A 552 -6.12 -14.79 1.15
C THR A 552 -5.02 -15.80 1.43
N THR A 553 -3.80 -15.44 1.06
CA THR A 553 -2.62 -16.26 1.27
C THR A 553 -1.67 -15.55 2.22
N TYR A 554 -1.13 -16.28 3.18
CA TYR A 554 -0.27 -15.69 4.20
C TYR A 554 0.66 -16.74 4.80
N ASP A 555 1.91 -16.36 5.01
CA ASP A 555 2.89 -17.14 5.77
C ASP A 555 2.59 -16.94 7.27
N VAL A 556 1.83 -17.88 7.84
CA VAL A 556 1.34 -17.87 9.22
C VAL A 556 2.40 -18.40 10.18
N ASP A 557 3.16 -19.43 9.80
CA ASP A 557 4.11 -20.12 10.69
C ASP A 557 5.59 -19.87 10.40
N GLY A 558 5.91 -19.05 9.40
CA GLY A 558 7.21 -18.45 9.16
C GLY A 558 8.20 -19.36 8.43
N ASP A 559 7.72 -20.36 7.69
CA ASP A 559 8.54 -21.33 6.97
C ASP A 559 8.83 -20.94 5.51
N GLU A 560 8.36 -19.77 5.08
CA GLU A 560 8.45 -19.21 3.73
C GLU A 560 7.56 -19.91 2.67
N GLU A 561 6.77 -20.92 3.06
CA GLU A 561 5.63 -21.40 2.28
C GLU A 561 4.40 -20.52 2.59
N LEU A 562 3.41 -20.53 1.69
CA LEU A 562 2.19 -19.75 1.89
C LEU A 562 1.04 -20.67 2.29
N GLU A 563 0.23 -20.22 3.26
CA GLU A 563 -1.00 -20.91 3.62
C GLU A 563 -2.22 -20.20 3.05
N ILE A 564 -3.29 -20.96 2.84
CA ILE A 564 -4.58 -20.39 2.44
C ILE A 564 -5.39 -20.08 3.69
N VAL A 565 -5.60 -18.80 3.96
CA VAL A 565 -6.36 -18.30 5.10
C VAL A 565 -7.81 -18.03 4.69
N PHE A 566 -8.76 -18.57 5.45
CA PHE A 566 -10.18 -18.53 5.14
C PHE A 566 -11.08 -18.40 6.38
N VAL A 567 -12.33 -17.98 6.18
CA VAL A 567 -13.35 -17.93 7.23
C VAL A 567 -14.12 -19.25 7.27
N ARG A 568 -14.10 -19.95 8.41
CA ARG A 568 -14.85 -21.20 8.58
C ARG A 568 -16.36 -20.93 8.69
N TYR A 569 -17.15 -21.66 7.90
CA TYR A 569 -18.60 -21.40 7.77
C TYR A 569 -19.41 -21.64 9.05
N SER A 570 -19.01 -22.61 9.88
CA SER A 570 -19.81 -23.05 11.03
C SER A 570 -19.90 -22.04 12.17
N ASP A 571 -18.88 -21.19 12.31
CA ASP A 571 -18.67 -20.39 13.52
C ASP A 571 -17.91 -19.08 13.26
N ASN A 572 -17.70 -18.71 11.99
CA ASN A 572 -17.09 -17.45 11.59
C ASN A 572 -15.66 -17.25 12.15
N GLN A 573 -14.92 -18.33 12.36
CA GLN A 573 -13.57 -18.26 12.88
C GLN A 573 -12.54 -18.25 11.73
N LEU A 574 -11.41 -17.60 11.96
CA LEU A 574 -10.28 -17.60 11.04
C LEU A 574 -9.52 -18.93 11.13
N TRP A 575 -9.32 -19.56 9.98
CA TRP A 575 -8.62 -20.83 9.80
C TRP A 575 -7.67 -20.71 8.62
N TYR A 576 -6.69 -21.61 8.55
CA TYR A 576 -5.80 -21.68 7.42
C TYR A 576 -5.48 -23.12 7.03
N VAL A 577 -5.13 -23.32 5.76
CA VAL A 577 -4.64 -24.60 5.24
C VAL A 577 -3.13 -24.52 5.13
N ASP A 578 -2.46 -25.30 5.95
CA ASP A 578 -1.01 -25.44 5.98
C ASP A 578 -0.54 -26.55 5.02
N ASN A 579 0.70 -26.48 4.53
CA ASN A 579 1.34 -27.44 3.62
C ASN A 579 0.46 -27.67 2.37
N VAL A 580 0.05 -26.58 1.71
CA VAL A 580 -1.00 -26.55 0.66
C VAL A 580 -0.71 -27.48 -0.52
N VAL A 581 0.56 -27.65 -0.90
CA VAL A 581 0.95 -28.44 -2.07
C VAL A 581 1.09 -29.93 -1.73
N ASP A 582 1.74 -30.25 -0.61
CA ASP A 582 2.13 -31.63 -0.27
C ASP A 582 1.11 -32.36 0.59
N ALA A 583 0.77 -31.79 1.74
CA ALA A 583 -0.04 -32.43 2.77
C ALA A 583 -0.99 -31.42 3.44
N PRO A 584 -2.06 -31.00 2.75
CA PRO A 584 -2.94 -29.94 3.24
C PRO A 584 -3.52 -30.27 4.61
N THR A 585 -3.23 -29.45 5.62
CA THR A 585 -3.77 -29.60 6.98
C THR A 585 -4.50 -28.34 7.45
N PRO A 586 -5.76 -28.44 7.88
CA PRO A 586 -6.46 -27.27 8.42
C PRO A 586 -6.01 -26.98 9.85
N LYS A 587 -5.57 -25.74 10.10
CA LYS A 587 -5.21 -25.22 11.42
C LYS A 587 -6.08 -24.00 11.77
N GLN A 588 -6.32 -23.80 13.07
CA GLN A 588 -7.01 -22.62 13.56
C GLN A 588 -6.02 -21.44 13.62
N PHE A 589 -6.42 -20.28 13.12
CA PHE A 589 -5.65 -19.06 13.32
C PHE A 589 -5.95 -18.49 14.71
N GLU A 590 -4.95 -18.48 15.58
CA GLU A 590 -5.07 -18.01 16.95
C GLU A 590 -4.53 -16.59 17.11
N ASN A 591 -5.15 -15.81 18.00
CA ASN A 591 -4.58 -14.54 18.44
C ASN A 591 -3.40 -14.75 19.41
N ALA A 592 -2.69 -13.69 19.77
CA ALA A 592 -1.52 -13.73 20.64
C ALA A 592 -1.77 -14.29 22.06
N THR A 593 -3.03 -14.51 22.45
CA THR A 593 -3.43 -15.14 23.72
C THR A 593 -3.88 -16.60 23.57
N GLY A 594 -3.79 -17.18 22.37
CA GLY A 594 -4.27 -18.53 22.04
C GLY A 594 -5.80 -18.60 21.84
N GLY A 595 -6.45 -17.45 21.60
CA GLY A 595 -7.90 -17.38 21.40
C GLY A 595 -8.28 -17.35 19.92
N ALA A 596 -9.46 -17.88 19.59
CA ALA A 596 -10.02 -17.81 18.25
C ALA A 596 -10.25 -16.36 17.79
N ILE A 597 -10.00 -16.09 16.51
CA ILE A 597 -10.32 -14.82 15.85
C ILE A 597 -11.66 -14.98 15.13
N VAL A 598 -12.62 -14.10 15.42
CA VAL A 598 -13.95 -14.11 14.81
C VAL A 598 -14.03 -13.03 13.74
N VAL A 599 -14.44 -13.41 12.55
CA VAL A 599 -14.42 -12.58 11.34
C VAL A 599 -15.84 -12.40 10.79
N ASP A 600 -16.13 -11.23 10.24
CA ASP A 600 -17.36 -11.01 9.48
C ASP A 600 -17.34 -11.83 8.18
N LYS A 601 -18.30 -12.73 8.07
CA LYS A 601 -18.47 -13.61 6.90
C LYS A 601 -19.10 -12.91 5.71
N ASP A 602 -19.42 -11.62 5.80
CA ASP A 602 -19.92 -10.82 4.68
C ASP A 602 -18.76 -10.11 3.95
N THR A 603 -17.66 -9.78 4.65
CA THR A 603 -16.46 -9.18 4.04
C THR A 603 -15.37 -10.20 3.69
N GLY A 604 -15.26 -11.29 4.47
CA GLY A 604 -14.16 -12.24 4.31
C GLY A 604 -12.83 -11.72 4.86
N VAL A 605 -11.73 -12.19 4.27
CA VAL A 605 -10.35 -11.82 4.62
C VAL A 605 -9.54 -11.47 3.39
N ALA A 606 -8.57 -10.57 3.56
CA ALA A 606 -7.67 -10.10 2.52
C ALA A 606 -6.22 -10.06 2.99
#